data_AF-A0A959AD51-F1
#
_entry.id   AF-A0A959AD51-F1
#
_cell.length_a   1.000
_cell.length_b   1.000
_cell.length_c   1.000
_cell.angle_alpha   90.00
_cell.angle_beta   90.00
_cell.angle_gamma   90.00
#
_symmetry.space_group_name_H-M   'P 1'
#
loop_
_entity.id
_entity.type
_entity.pdbx_description
1 polymer ?
#
loop_
_entity_poly.entity_id
_entity_poly.type
_entity_poly.pdbx_seq_one_letter_code
_entity_poly.pdbx_strand_id
1 'polypeptide(L)'
;MKAIYTTLFVIFLTASAIAQNTSENFIIPKTNSKAVIQQTIASTQIEVTYNRPNKRGRKIFGNLVPYDQIWRTGADAATEIYFSTPVILAGNPLDSG
;
A
#
# COMPACT_ATOMS: atom_id res chain seq x y z
N MET A 1 11.33 -47.68 34.58
CA MET A 1 10.60 -46.47 35.00
C MET A 1 11.31 -45.18 34.60
N LYS A 2 12.55 -44.91 35.05
CA LYS A 2 13.30 -43.67 34.68
C LYS A 2 13.43 -43.42 33.17
N ALA A 3 13.70 -44.47 32.38
CA ALA A 3 13.83 -44.39 30.92
C ALA A 3 12.54 -43.98 30.18
N ILE A 4 11.37 -44.29 30.75
CA ILE A 4 10.04 -43.96 30.17
C ILE A 4 9.71 -42.48 30.42
N TYR A 5 10.06 -41.95 31.60
CA TYR A 5 9.88 -40.53 31.89
C TYR A 5 10.83 -39.65 31.08
N THR A 6 12.06 -40.10 30.84
CA THR A 6 13.00 -39.38 29.99
C THR A 6 12.57 -39.34 28.52
N THR A 7 12.02 -40.43 27.97
CA THR A 7 11.51 -40.42 26.59
C THR A 7 10.27 -39.56 26.43
N LEU A 8 9.34 -39.59 27.40
CA LEU A 8 8.17 -38.70 27.40
C LEU A 8 8.56 -37.23 27.50
N PHE A 9 9.56 -36.90 28.32
CA PHE A 9 10.06 -35.52 28.45
C PHE A 9 10.70 -35.01 27.16
N VAL A 10 11.47 -35.85 26.46
CA VAL A 10 12.08 -35.49 25.17
C VAL A 10 11.01 -35.27 24.09
N ILE A 11 9.96 -36.09 24.05
CA ILE A 11 8.84 -35.91 23.10
C ILE A 11 8.08 -34.61 23.38
N PHE A 12 7.91 -34.24 24.64
CA PHE A 12 7.26 -32.98 25.03
C PHE A 12 8.10 -31.75 24.63
N LEU A 13 9.43 -31.84 24.78
CA LEU A 13 10.35 -30.78 24.36
C LEU A 13 10.35 -30.58 22.84
N THR A 14 10.34 -31.67 22.07
CA THR A 14 10.35 -31.60 20.60
C THR A 14 9.02 -31.08 20.04
N ALA A 15 7.88 -31.48 20.63
CA ALA A 15 6.57 -30.96 20.24
C ALA A 15 6.45 -29.44 20.49
N SER A 16 7.02 -28.95 21.60
CA SER A 16 7.03 -27.52 21.94
C SER A 16 7.87 -26.68 20.98
N ALA A 17 8.93 -27.24 20.39
CA ALA A 17 9.76 -26.56 19.40
C ALA A 17 9.07 -26.41 18.04
N ILE A 18 8.24 -27.39 17.63
CA ILE A 18 7.50 -27.32 16.37
C ILE A 18 6.38 -26.28 16.45
N ALA A 19 5.80 -26.07 17.65
CA ALA A 19 4.69 -25.14 17.88
C ALA A 19 5.04 -23.64 17.76
N GLN A 20 6.32 -23.25 17.70
CA GLN A 20 6.74 -21.84 17.63
C GLN A 20 6.79 -21.28 16.19
N ASN A 21 6.55 -22.09 15.16
CA ASN A 21 6.73 -21.71 13.75
C ASN A 21 5.47 -21.11 13.09
N THR A 22 4.70 -20.30 13.81
CA THR A 22 3.56 -19.56 13.23
C THR A 22 3.89 -18.07 13.12
N SER A 23 4.75 -17.71 12.17
CA SER A 23 4.83 -16.34 11.69
C SER A 23 3.68 -16.07 10.72
N GLU A 24 2.51 -15.74 11.27
CA GLU A 24 1.41 -15.23 10.44
C GLU A 24 1.77 -13.83 9.93
N ASN A 25 1.94 -13.70 8.60
CA ASN A 25 2.10 -12.40 7.96
C ASN A 25 0.77 -11.62 8.05
N PHE A 26 0.63 -10.79 9.08
CA PHE A 26 -0.54 -9.94 9.24
C PHE A 26 -0.52 -8.80 8.21
N ILE A 27 -1.30 -8.94 7.14
CA ILE A 27 -1.49 -7.88 6.15
C ILE A 27 -2.52 -6.89 6.71
N ILE A 28 -2.06 -5.70 7.11
CA ILE A 28 -2.97 -4.60 7.49
C ILE A 28 -3.69 -4.13 6.23
N PRO A 29 -5.04 -4.25 6.15
CA PRO A 29 -5.77 -3.80 4.98
C PRO A 29 -5.63 -2.29 4.82
N LYS A 30 -5.22 -1.87 3.62
CA LYS A 30 -4.99 -0.46 3.30
C LYS A 30 -6.28 0.33 3.47
N THR A 31 -6.16 1.53 4.05
CA THR A 31 -7.31 2.33 4.49
C THR A 31 -7.89 3.25 3.40
N ASN A 32 -7.09 3.55 2.40
CA ASN A 32 -7.46 4.34 1.23
C ASN A 32 -7.82 3.44 0.05
N SER A 33 -8.46 4.04 -0.95
CA SER A 33 -8.77 3.35 -2.21
C SER A 33 -7.84 3.87 -3.29
N LYS A 34 -7.01 2.98 -3.85
CA LYS A 34 -6.17 3.27 -5.03
C LYS A 34 -7.07 3.33 -6.26
N ALA A 35 -6.87 4.33 -7.10
CA ALA A 35 -7.53 4.49 -8.39
C ALA A 35 -6.47 4.77 -9.46
N VAL A 36 -6.71 4.22 -10.65
CA VAL A 36 -5.87 4.41 -11.83
C VAL A 36 -6.78 4.82 -12.98
N ILE A 37 -6.42 5.89 -13.67
CA ILE A 37 -7.09 6.33 -14.90
C ILE A 37 -6.05 6.31 -16.00
N GLN A 38 -6.35 5.63 -17.10
CA GLN A 38 -5.50 5.56 -18.28
C GLN A 38 -6.24 6.09 -19.49
N GLN A 39 -5.55 6.85 -20.32
CA GLN A 39 -6.06 7.32 -21.60
C GLN A 39 -4.94 7.36 -22.62
N THR A 40 -5.22 6.89 -23.84
CA THR A 40 -4.32 7.03 -24.97
C THR A 40 -4.77 8.20 -25.84
N ILE A 41 -3.85 9.13 -26.09
CA ILE A 41 -4.02 10.24 -27.02
C ILE A 41 -3.06 10.01 -28.17
N ALA A 42 -3.60 9.84 -29.39
CA ALA A 42 -2.83 9.38 -30.55
C ALA A 42 -2.06 8.09 -30.25
N SER A 43 -0.74 8.16 -30.08
CA SER A 43 0.14 7.04 -29.72
C SER A 43 0.74 7.13 -28.31
N THR A 44 0.37 8.17 -27.55
CA THR A 44 0.88 8.41 -26.19
C THR A 44 -0.14 7.92 -25.17
N GLN A 45 0.25 6.96 -24.33
CA GLN A 45 -0.52 6.56 -23.17
C GLN A 45 -0.16 7.45 -21.98
N ILE A 46 -1.19 7.94 -21.32
CA ILE A 46 -1.11 8.75 -20.11
C ILE A 46 -1.81 7.97 -19.01
N GLU A 47 -1.11 7.70 -17.92
CA GLU A 47 -1.68 7.09 -16.72
C GLU A 47 -1.61 8.06 -15.55
N VAL A 48 -2.70 8.15 -14.78
CA VAL A 48 -2.74 8.86 -13.51
C VAL A 48 -3.11 7.88 -12.40
N THR A 49 -2.17 7.63 -11.50
CA THR A 49 -2.36 6.81 -10.30
C THR A 49 -2.51 7.69 -9.07
N TYR A 50 -3.59 7.51 -8.31
CA TYR A 50 -3.87 8.32 -7.13
C TYR A 50 -4.63 7.54 -6.05
N ASN A 51 -4.53 8.00 -4.81
CA ASN A 51 -5.22 7.40 -3.68
C ASN A 51 -6.25 8.36 -3.09
N ARG A 52 -7.49 7.87 -2.91
CA ARG A 52 -8.62 8.68 -2.42
C ARG A 52 -8.83 8.45 -0.91
N PRO A 53 -9.05 9.51 -0.11
CA PRO A 53 -9.35 9.36 1.31
C PRO A 53 -10.76 8.82 1.52
N ASN A 54 -10.88 7.70 2.23
CA ASN A 54 -12.17 7.16 2.62
C ASN A 54 -12.71 7.87 3.87
N LYS A 55 -14.00 8.25 3.83
CA LYS A 55 -14.69 8.99 4.92
C LYS A 55 -14.53 8.29 6.25
N ARG A 56 -14.87 7.00 6.37
CA ARG A 56 -14.78 6.22 7.61
C ARG A 56 -15.31 6.98 8.85
N GLY A 57 -16.42 7.70 8.69
CA GLY A 57 -17.01 8.55 9.74
C GLY A 57 -16.29 9.88 10.02
N ARG A 58 -15.16 10.16 9.38
CA ARG A 58 -14.40 11.42 9.53
C ARG A 58 -14.95 12.52 8.63
N LYS A 59 -14.87 13.77 9.10
CA LYS A 59 -15.04 14.95 8.27
C LYS A 59 -13.83 15.06 7.33
N ILE A 60 -14.06 14.92 6.02
CA ILE A 60 -12.97 14.96 5.04
C ILE A 60 -12.59 16.40 4.73
N PHE A 61 -13.50 17.20 4.21
CA PHE A 61 -13.23 18.60 3.88
C PHE A 61 -13.31 19.51 5.12
N GLY A 62 -12.34 20.43 5.24
CA GLY A 62 -12.13 21.26 6.42
C GLY A 62 -11.47 20.54 7.60
N ASN A 63 -10.96 19.32 7.42
CA ASN A 63 -10.12 18.62 8.40
C ASN A 63 -9.00 17.85 7.67
N LEU A 64 -9.31 16.68 7.09
CA LEU A 64 -8.31 15.89 6.36
C LEU A 64 -7.84 16.58 5.06
N VAL A 65 -8.76 17.30 4.43
CA VAL A 65 -8.51 18.22 3.31
C VAL A 65 -8.79 19.62 3.84
N PRO A 66 -7.76 20.35 4.32
CA PRO A 66 -7.95 21.69 4.87
C PRO A 66 -8.32 22.69 3.77
N TYR A 67 -9.16 23.66 4.12
CA TYR A 67 -9.45 24.79 3.25
C TYR A 67 -8.34 25.84 3.39
N ASP A 68 -8.04 26.54 2.29
CA ASP A 68 -7.12 27.68 2.25
C ASP A 68 -5.70 27.41 2.79
N GLN A 69 -5.29 26.14 2.84
CA GLN A 69 -3.96 25.72 3.27
C GLN A 69 -3.31 24.84 2.20
N ILE A 70 -1.98 24.92 2.12
CA ILE A 70 -1.19 23.99 1.31
C ILE A 70 -1.30 22.61 1.96
N TRP A 71 -1.76 21.62 1.19
CA TRP A 71 -1.87 20.23 1.62
C TRP A 71 -1.41 19.32 0.50
N ARG A 72 -0.92 18.13 0.85
CA ARG A 72 -0.50 17.14 -0.14
C ARG A 72 -1.71 16.43 -0.72
N THR A 73 -1.88 16.49 -2.03
CA THR A 73 -2.93 15.76 -2.76
C THR A 73 -2.62 14.26 -2.81
N GLY A 74 -3.36 13.46 -2.04
CA GLY A 74 -3.30 12.00 -2.05
C GLY A 74 -3.41 11.40 -0.64
N ALA A 75 -4.19 10.33 -0.51
CA ALA A 75 -4.22 9.56 0.73
C ALA A 75 -3.05 8.59 0.75
N ASP A 76 -2.21 8.59 1.79
CA ASP A 76 -1.03 7.71 1.94
C ASP A 76 0.08 7.94 0.89
N ALA A 77 -0.05 7.51 -0.36
CA ALA A 77 0.92 7.80 -1.43
C ALA A 77 0.55 9.04 -2.26
N ALA A 78 1.55 9.69 -2.87
CA ALA A 78 1.35 10.84 -3.75
C ALA A 78 0.63 10.43 -5.04
N THR A 79 0.10 11.42 -5.76
CA THR A 79 -0.43 11.20 -7.12
C THR A 79 0.74 11.10 -8.08
N GLU A 80 0.73 10.07 -8.91
CA GLU A 80 1.74 9.77 -9.92
C GLU A 80 1.11 9.92 -11.30
N ILE A 81 1.88 10.49 -12.23
CA ILE A 81 1.50 10.60 -13.64
C ILE A 81 2.61 9.96 -14.45
N TYR A 82 2.24 9.06 -15.35
CA TYR A 82 3.16 8.35 -16.23
C TYR A 82 2.85 8.66 -17.70
N PHE A 83 3.90 8.86 -18.49
CA PHE A 83 3.81 9.06 -19.93
C PHE A 83 4.62 8.01 -20.69
N SER A 84 4.00 7.34 -21.66
CA SER A 84 4.68 6.31 -22.48
C SER A 84 5.67 6.87 -23.49
N THR A 85 5.63 8.18 -23.76
CA THR A 85 6.48 8.88 -24.73
C THR A 85 6.79 10.28 -24.18
N PRO A 86 7.85 10.96 -24.68
CA PRO A 86 8.13 12.34 -24.30
C PRO A 86 6.94 13.27 -24.60
N VAL A 87 6.66 14.20 -23.68
CA VAL A 87 5.54 15.15 -23.78
C VAL A 87 5.99 16.57 -23.48
N ILE A 88 5.15 17.55 -23.83
CA ILE A 88 5.30 18.94 -23.37
C ILE A 88 4.27 19.18 -22.27
N LEU A 89 4.73 19.44 -21.05
CA LEU A 89 3.89 19.72 -19.90
C LEU A 89 4.04 21.19 -19.48
N ALA A 90 2.94 21.95 -19.54
CA ALA A 90 2.92 23.38 -19.23
C ALA A 90 4.00 24.19 -19.97
N GLY A 91 4.30 23.82 -21.23
CA GLY A 91 5.31 24.47 -22.06
C GLY A 91 6.74 23.95 -21.90
N ASN A 92 6.99 23.00 -20.99
CA ASN A 92 8.32 22.41 -20.77
C ASN A 92 8.40 20.99 -21.34
N PRO A 93 9.50 20.62 -22.01
CA PRO A 93 9.71 19.23 -22.45
C PRO A 93 9.93 18.31 -21.24
N LEU A 94 9.31 17.15 -21.27
CA LEU A 94 9.40 16.09 -20.27
C LEU A 94 9.62 14.76 -20.97
N ASP A 95 10.62 14.00 -20.54
CA ASP A 95 10.88 12.66 -21.07
C ASP A 95 9.77 11.67 -20.63
N SER A 96 9.69 10.53 -21.32
CA SER A 96 8.79 9.44 -20.91
C SER A 96 9.20 8.88 -19.55
N GLY A 97 8.22 8.52 -18.72
CA GLY A 97 8.45 7.98 -17.39
C GLY A 97 7.31 8.30 -16.44
#